data_AF-A0A7W4CPM0-F1
#
_entry.id   AF-A0A7W4CPM0-F1
#
_cell.length_a   1.000
_cell.length_b   1.000
_cell.length_c   1.000
_cell.angle_alpha   90.00
_cell.angle_beta   90.00
_cell.angle_gamma   90.00
#
_symmetry.space_group_name_H-M   'P 1'
#
loop_
_entity.id
_entity.type
_entity.pdbx_description
1 polymer ?
#
loop_
_entity_poly.entity_id
_entity_poly.type
_entity_poly.pdbx_seq_one_letter_code
_entity_poly.pdbx_strand_id
1 'polypeptide(L)'
;MKKAFKFASIAATVTVAGLATVATVSGWGDNAGGRATYTIADINAGKLGDKIVMNSIKDDGSSISAKEKEAGVIMPLNDERSFLGIRDEATGNNGKNNVWNIGDVNVEEGKTYVVRLYVHNNNPKGVNAVAKDVTTEISLPTVVSKTARISGFINASNATPSRYWDSLNLKSADGRAFYLDYIEGSATFENNIFKNGTTLSDSIVNGGVKVGYDKLDGNLPGCYNYAGYVTIKVKPVFENTSITKKVRMLGDKEWKTSIYAKVGDSVEYQIHYKNLNAARVENVIIRDSLPKNMEYVAGTTKLFTSAFRDGAKANSDTVVTEGLNIGNYAVSGDGFVRFTAKVVDKDLACGNNRLINWAKASANGFAVQGSADVYVKKTCENTPEKPVTPVTPNPEKPKQELPKEMPKTGPETVISSAFGLGSIVTTAGLYLSSRKKLR
;
A
#
# COMPACT_ATOMS: atom_id res chain seq x y z
N MET A 1 -1.90 -39.52 2.05
CA MET A 1 -1.64 -38.90 0.73
C MET A 1 -1.25 -37.44 0.95
N LYS A 2 0.06 -37.13 0.93
CA LYS A 2 0.58 -35.77 1.16
C LYS A 2 0.79 -35.09 -0.21
N LYS A 3 0.06 -34.00 -0.48
CA LYS A 3 0.29 -33.17 -1.68
C LYS A 3 1.51 -32.27 -1.45
N ALA A 4 2.48 -32.39 -2.35
CA ALA A 4 3.70 -31.57 -2.35
C ALA A 4 3.41 -30.17 -2.93
N PHE A 5 3.72 -29.13 -2.17
CA PHE A 5 3.77 -27.76 -2.68
C PHE A 5 5.12 -27.53 -3.36
N LYS A 6 5.10 -27.28 -4.67
CA LYS A 6 6.27 -26.82 -5.44
C LYS A 6 6.31 -25.29 -5.36
N PHE A 7 7.36 -24.72 -4.79
CA PHE A 7 7.65 -23.28 -4.86
C PHE A 7 8.64 -23.03 -6.00
N ALA A 8 8.22 -22.24 -7.00
CA ALA A 8 9.09 -21.75 -8.06
C ALA A 8 9.70 -20.41 -7.66
N SER A 9 11.02 -20.28 -7.77
CA SER A 9 11.74 -19.02 -7.61
C SER A 9 11.59 -18.17 -8.87
N ILE A 10 11.13 -16.92 -8.73
CA ILE A 10 11.14 -15.93 -9.82
C ILE A 10 12.11 -14.82 -9.42
N ALA A 11 13.10 -14.58 -10.28
CA ALA A 11 14.04 -13.47 -10.17
C ALA A 11 13.31 -12.15 -10.48
N ALA A 12 13.41 -11.16 -9.58
CA ALA A 12 12.80 -9.85 -9.78
C ALA A 12 13.74 -8.92 -10.58
N THR A 13 13.30 -8.52 -11.76
CA THR A 13 13.87 -7.43 -12.55
C THR A 13 13.33 -6.09 -12.03
N VAL A 14 14.23 -5.15 -11.74
CA VAL A 14 13.88 -3.79 -11.31
C VAL A 14 13.47 -2.97 -12.52
N THR A 15 12.18 -2.73 -12.70
CA THR A 15 11.67 -1.68 -13.59
C THR A 15 11.33 -0.44 -12.76
N VAL A 16 12.02 0.66 -13.03
CA VAL A 16 11.71 1.99 -12.48
C VAL A 16 10.39 2.44 -13.11
N ALA A 17 9.29 2.26 -12.39
CA ALA A 17 8.03 2.90 -12.75
C ALA A 17 8.10 4.37 -12.35
N GLY A 18 7.98 5.28 -13.32
CA GLY A 18 7.80 6.70 -13.05
C GLY A 18 6.56 6.90 -12.18
N LEU A 19 6.72 7.65 -11.09
CA LEU A 19 5.61 8.11 -10.27
C LEU A 19 4.76 9.07 -11.11
N ALA A 20 3.77 8.53 -11.83
CA ALA A 20 2.62 9.32 -12.21
C ALA A 20 1.90 9.64 -10.89
N THR A 21 2.01 10.88 -10.43
CA THR A 21 1.09 11.38 -9.39
C THR A 21 -0.29 11.40 -10.03
N VAL A 22 -1.02 10.30 -9.88
CA VAL A 22 -2.46 10.28 -10.13
C VAL A 22 -3.02 11.31 -9.17
N ALA A 23 -3.57 12.40 -9.71
CA ALA A 23 -4.20 13.43 -8.92
C ALA A 23 -5.19 12.76 -7.97
N THR A 24 -4.93 12.84 -6.66
CA THR A 24 -5.80 12.28 -5.63
C THR A 24 -7.01 13.19 -5.47
N VAL A 25 -7.91 13.17 -6.45
CA VAL A 25 -9.21 13.81 -6.31
C VAL A 25 -10.04 12.89 -5.43
N SER A 26 -10.22 13.23 -4.15
CA SER A 26 -11.32 12.69 -3.34
C SER A 26 -12.62 13.00 -4.08
N GLY A 27 -13.49 12.00 -4.20
CA GLY A 27 -14.73 12.19 -4.93
C GLY A 27 -15.42 10.88 -5.31
N TRP A 28 -16.71 11.03 -5.56
CA TRP A 28 -17.58 10.00 -6.08
C TRP A 28 -17.62 10.04 -7.61
N GLY A 29 -18.03 8.93 -8.21
CA GLY A 29 -18.14 8.81 -9.65
C GLY A 29 -18.84 7.51 -10.08
N ASP A 30 -18.82 7.26 -11.38
CA ASP A 30 -19.43 6.10 -12.03
C ASP A 30 -18.78 5.82 -13.39
N ASN A 31 -19.03 4.62 -13.92
CA ASN A 31 -18.39 4.14 -15.15
C ASN A 31 -19.00 4.70 -16.45
N ALA A 32 -19.92 5.66 -16.39
CA ALA A 32 -20.54 6.25 -17.59
C ALA A 32 -20.17 7.73 -17.81
N GLY A 33 -19.18 8.26 -17.07
CA GLY A 33 -18.75 9.65 -17.20
C GLY A 33 -19.66 10.64 -16.45
N GLY A 34 -20.47 10.16 -15.51
CA GLY A 34 -21.32 10.98 -14.66
C GLY A 34 -22.79 10.55 -14.70
N ARG A 35 -23.32 10.14 -13.55
CA ARG A 35 -24.73 9.84 -13.36
C ARG A 35 -25.55 11.11 -13.15
N ALA A 36 -26.78 11.08 -13.64
CA ALA A 36 -27.77 12.10 -13.32
C ALA A 36 -28.00 12.17 -11.80
N THR A 37 -28.19 13.38 -11.30
CA THR A 37 -28.51 13.66 -9.91
C THR A 37 -29.99 14.02 -9.83
N TYR A 38 -30.69 13.51 -8.82
CA TYR A 38 -32.12 13.71 -8.65
C TYR A 38 -32.45 14.27 -7.27
N THR A 39 -33.44 15.15 -7.19
CA THR A 39 -34.13 15.48 -5.93
C THR A 39 -35.22 14.44 -5.64
N ILE A 40 -35.78 14.43 -4.43
CA ILE A 40 -36.95 13.58 -4.15
C ILE A 40 -38.14 14.04 -4.99
N ALA A 41 -38.31 15.35 -5.18
CA ALA A 41 -39.33 15.92 -6.06
C ALA A 41 -39.21 15.41 -7.51
N ASP A 42 -37.99 15.32 -8.05
CA ASP A 42 -37.76 14.77 -9.39
C ASP A 42 -38.22 13.32 -9.53
N ILE A 43 -37.92 12.51 -8.51
CA ILE A 43 -38.30 11.10 -8.47
C ILE A 43 -39.83 10.96 -8.36
N ASN A 44 -40.45 11.74 -7.48
CA ASN A 44 -41.91 11.77 -7.30
C ASN A 44 -42.64 12.29 -8.55
N ALA A 45 -42.02 13.18 -9.32
CA ALA A 45 -42.51 13.62 -10.62
C ALA A 45 -42.28 12.59 -11.74
N GLY A 46 -41.71 11.41 -11.44
CA GLY A 46 -41.52 10.32 -12.38
C GLY A 46 -40.30 10.44 -13.30
N LYS A 47 -39.38 11.38 -13.05
CA LYS A 47 -38.21 11.60 -13.94
C LYS A 47 -37.29 10.38 -14.05
N LEU A 48 -37.29 9.48 -13.06
CA LEU A 48 -36.51 8.25 -13.08
C LEU A 48 -37.15 7.16 -13.98
N GLY A 49 -38.47 7.19 -14.16
CA GLY A 49 -39.22 6.17 -14.91
C GLY A 49 -38.95 4.75 -14.38
N ASP A 50 -38.58 3.85 -15.30
CA ASP A 50 -38.20 2.46 -15.00
C ASP A 50 -36.69 2.26 -14.79
N LYS A 51 -35.89 3.32 -14.84
CA LYS A 51 -34.43 3.20 -14.74
C LYS A 51 -34.03 2.77 -13.33
N ILE A 52 -33.10 1.82 -13.24
CA ILE A 52 -32.41 1.52 -11.99
C ILE A 52 -31.19 2.43 -11.90
N VAL A 53 -31.15 3.25 -10.85
CA VAL A 53 -30.03 4.16 -10.58
C VAL A 53 -29.71 4.06 -9.10
N MET A 54 -28.44 3.85 -8.78
CA MET A 54 -27.96 3.76 -7.40
C MET A 54 -27.45 5.13 -6.92
N ASN A 55 -27.72 5.46 -5.66
CA ASN A 55 -27.00 6.50 -4.92
C ASN A 55 -26.80 7.82 -5.69
N SER A 56 -27.90 8.35 -6.23
CA SER A 56 -27.97 9.51 -7.12
C SER A 56 -28.82 10.65 -6.55
N ILE A 57 -29.42 10.48 -5.36
CA ILE A 57 -30.22 11.54 -4.73
C ILE A 57 -29.29 12.60 -4.12
N LYS A 58 -29.58 13.87 -4.42
CA LYS A 58 -29.01 15.03 -3.73
C LYS A 58 -30.14 15.99 -3.40
N ASP A 59 -30.48 16.09 -2.13
CA ASP A 59 -31.63 16.85 -1.64
C ASP A 59 -31.36 17.26 -0.17
N ASP A 60 -31.94 18.37 0.28
CA ASP A 60 -31.83 18.84 1.66
C ASP A 60 -33.04 18.44 2.52
N GLY A 61 -33.95 17.63 1.96
CA GLY A 61 -35.17 17.18 2.60
C GLY A 61 -36.30 18.21 2.57
N SER A 62 -36.09 19.37 1.93
CA SER A 62 -37.12 20.40 1.75
C SER A 62 -38.28 19.91 0.88
N SER A 63 -38.02 18.94 0.00
CA SER A 63 -39.00 18.37 -0.93
C SER A 63 -39.82 17.21 -0.36
N ILE A 64 -39.52 16.76 0.87
CA ILE A 64 -40.30 15.71 1.55
C ILE A 64 -41.64 16.29 1.99
N SER A 65 -42.75 15.72 1.49
CA SER A 65 -44.09 16.14 1.83
C SER A 65 -44.46 15.84 3.29
N ALA A 66 -45.47 16.54 3.82
CA ALA A 66 -45.98 16.29 5.16
C ALA A 66 -46.41 14.82 5.37
N LYS A 67 -47.03 14.21 4.35
CA LYS A 67 -47.45 12.80 4.38
C LYS A 67 -46.26 11.84 4.43
N GLU A 68 -45.18 12.14 3.71
CA GLU A 68 -43.96 11.33 3.75
C GLU A 68 -43.24 11.46 5.10
N LYS A 69 -43.27 12.65 5.73
CA LYS A 69 -42.76 12.86 7.09
C LYS A 69 -43.59 12.10 8.13
N GLU A 70 -44.92 12.14 8.01
CA GLU A 70 -45.85 11.37 8.86
C GLU A 70 -45.67 9.85 8.68
N ALA A 71 -45.34 9.39 7.47
CA ALA A 71 -45.00 8.00 7.19
C ALA A 71 -43.58 7.60 7.66
N GLY A 72 -42.83 8.53 8.28
CA GLY A 72 -41.50 8.26 8.81
C GLY A 72 -40.41 8.13 7.76
N VAL A 73 -40.57 8.72 6.56
CA VAL A 73 -39.50 8.79 5.55
C VAL A 73 -38.36 9.66 6.10
N ILE A 74 -37.21 9.03 6.35
CA ILE A 74 -35.99 9.70 6.80
C ILE A 74 -35.01 9.69 5.65
N MET A 75 -34.52 10.88 5.27
CA MET A 75 -33.38 11.00 4.35
C MET A 75 -32.09 10.67 5.11
N PRO A 76 -31.38 9.59 4.76
CA PRO A 76 -30.20 9.23 5.53
C PRO A 76 -28.97 10.06 5.19
N LEU A 77 -28.93 10.63 3.99
CA LEU A 77 -27.85 11.49 3.48
C LEU A 77 -28.44 12.62 2.62
N ASN A 78 -27.87 13.82 2.72
CA ASN A 78 -28.25 14.94 1.84
C ASN A 78 -27.64 14.83 0.43
N ASP A 79 -26.55 14.08 0.28
CA ASP A 79 -25.95 13.74 -1.01
C ASP A 79 -25.56 12.26 -0.98
N GLU A 80 -26.41 11.41 -1.54
CA GLU A 80 -26.18 9.96 -1.59
C GLU A 80 -25.02 9.58 -2.49
N ARG A 81 -24.46 10.52 -3.26
CA ARG A 81 -23.26 10.26 -4.05
C ARG A 81 -22.03 10.15 -3.15
N SER A 82 -22.04 10.83 -2.00
CA SER A 82 -21.07 10.70 -0.91
C SER A 82 -21.52 9.60 0.07
N PHE A 83 -21.54 8.35 -0.41
CA PHE A 83 -22.08 7.20 0.33
C PHE A 83 -21.08 6.45 1.21
N LEU A 84 -19.80 6.83 1.19
CA LEU A 84 -18.76 6.27 2.03
C LEU A 84 -18.48 7.22 3.21
N GLY A 85 -18.52 6.69 4.43
CA GLY A 85 -18.23 7.46 5.64
C GLY A 85 -17.41 6.65 6.64
N ILE A 86 -16.76 7.34 7.58
CA ILE A 86 -15.95 6.71 8.62
C ILE A 86 -16.16 7.37 9.98
N ARG A 87 -16.10 6.58 11.05
CA ARG A 87 -16.10 7.07 12.43
C ARG A 87 -15.14 6.27 13.30
N ASP A 88 -14.70 6.87 14.38
CA ASP A 88 -14.02 6.16 15.47
C ASP A 88 -15.01 5.21 16.15
N GLU A 89 -14.63 3.94 16.30
CA GLU A 89 -15.45 2.92 16.95
C GLU A 89 -15.79 3.33 18.39
N ALA A 90 -14.87 3.99 19.10
CA ALA A 90 -15.02 4.39 20.49
C ALA A 90 -16.15 5.41 20.72
N THR A 91 -16.64 6.06 19.66
CA THR A 91 -17.83 6.93 19.73
C THR A 91 -19.13 6.17 20.00
N GLY A 92 -19.10 4.84 19.96
CA GLY A 92 -20.24 3.97 20.19
C GLY A 92 -21.23 3.93 19.03
N ASN A 93 -22.27 3.11 19.15
CA ASN A 93 -23.37 3.09 18.20
C ASN A 93 -24.55 3.92 18.74
N ASN A 94 -24.73 5.11 18.20
CA ASN A 94 -25.79 6.06 18.56
C ASN A 94 -26.95 6.05 17.54
N GLY A 95 -27.06 4.99 16.72
CA GLY A 95 -28.09 4.86 15.69
C GLY A 95 -28.13 6.05 14.75
N LYS A 96 -29.28 6.73 14.66
CA LYS A 96 -29.49 7.92 13.81
C LYS A 96 -28.61 9.12 14.18
N ASN A 97 -28.09 9.18 15.41
CA ASN A 97 -27.23 10.26 15.89
C ASN A 97 -25.74 10.00 15.62
N ASN A 98 -25.39 8.89 14.96
CA ASN A 98 -24.02 8.61 14.56
C ASN A 98 -23.52 9.68 13.59
N VAL A 99 -22.40 10.31 13.92
CA VAL A 99 -21.69 11.25 13.04
C VAL A 99 -20.69 10.46 12.18
N TRP A 100 -20.82 10.59 10.86
CA TRP A 100 -19.94 9.94 9.89
C TRP A 100 -19.12 11.01 9.18
N ASN A 101 -17.80 10.89 9.28
CA ASN A 101 -16.88 11.78 8.58
C ASN A 101 -16.73 11.33 7.13
N ILE A 102 -16.64 12.30 6.22
CA ILE A 102 -16.52 12.09 4.77
C ILE A 102 -15.33 12.88 4.22
N GLY A 103 -14.84 12.52 3.03
CA GLY A 103 -13.72 13.20 2.39
C GLY A 103 -12.38 12.93 3.11
N ASP A 104 -11.76 13.98 3.65
CA ASP A 104 -10.47 13.91 4.34
C ASP A 104 -10.66 13.72 5.85
N VAL A 105 -10.06 12.67 6.42
CA VAL A 105 -10.19 12.33 7.85
C VAL A 105 -8.83 12.02 8.46
N ASN A 106 -8.55 12.58 9.64
CA ASN A 106 -7.34 12.24 10.39
C ASN A 106 -7.50 10.92 11.13
N VAL A 107 -6.46 10.09 11.11
CA VAL A 107 -6.39 8.83 11.85
C VAL A 107 -5.23 8.80 12.81
N GLU A 108 -5.43 8.11 13.93
CA GLU A 108 -4.49 8.02 15.05
C GLU A 108 -4.18 6.56 15.41
N GLU A 109 -3.00 6.35 15.98
CA GLU A 109 -2.55 5.03 16.44
C GLU A 109 -3.44 4.50 17.58
N GLY A 110 -3.67 3.18 17.60
CA GLY A 110 -4.42 2.50 18.66
C GLY A 110 -5.93 2.60 18.54
N LYS A 111 -6.45 3.44 17.63
CA LYS A 111 -7.89 3.54 17.36
C LYS A 111 -8.35 2.45 16.38
N THR A 112 -9.62 2.08 16.50
CA THR A 112 -10.34 1.27 15.51
C THR A 112 -11.37 2.15 14.85
N TYR A 113 -11.47 2.08 13.52
CA TYR A 113 -12.43 2.87 12.76
C TYR A 113 -13.45 1.97 12.10
N VAL A 114 -14.71 2.41 12.11
CA VAL A 114 -15.80 1.78 11.36
C VAL A 114 -15.96 2.55 10.06
N VAL A 115 -15.81 1.87 8.92
CA VAL A 115 -16.12 2.41 7.59
C VAL A 115 -17.51 1.93 7.21
N ARG A 116 -18.34 2.82 6.66
CA ARG A 116 -19.70 2.53 6.23
C ARG A 116 -19.90 2.92 4.77
N LEU A 117 -20.50 2.02 4.00
CA LEU A 117 -20.93 2.21 2.63
C LEU A 117 -22.47 2.11 2.60
N TYR A 118 -23.15 3.16 2.17
CA TYR A 118 -24.61 3.19 2.01
C TYR A 118 -25.01 2.72 0.61
N VAL A 119 -25.98 1.81 0.51
CA VAL A 119 -26.45 1.22 -0.76
C VAL A 119 -27.94 1.50 -0.91
N HIS A 120 -28.32 2.20 -1.98
CA HIS A 120 -29.71 2.55 -2.24
C HIS A 120 -30.02 2.55 -3.75
N ASN A 121 -30.97 1.71 -4.16
CA ASN A 121 -31.61 1.80 -5.46
C ASN A 121 -32.70 2.88 -5.42
N ASN A 122 -32.50 3.98 -6.14
CA ASN A 122 -33.36 5.16 -6.06
C ASN A 122 -34.68 5.03 -6.81
N ASN A 123 -34.96 3.89 -7.48
CA ASN A 123 -36.23 3.74 -8.19
C ASN A 123 -37.42 3.69 -7.22
N PRO A 124 -38.46 4.54 -7.38
CA PRO A 124 -39.56 4.64 -6.42
C PRO A 124 -40.57 3.47 -6.51
N LYS A 125 -40.39 2.52 -7.44
CA LYS A 125 -41.34 1.43 -7.69
C LYS A 125 -41.10 0.18 -6.83
N GLY A 126 -40.20 0.24 -5.85
CA GLY A 126 -40.05 -0.83 -4.86
C GLY A 126 -39.68 -2.18 -5.48
N VAL A 127 -40.45 -3.21 -5.12
CA VAL A 127 -40.33 -4.58 -5.65
C VAL A 127 -40.57 -4.71 -7.15
N ASN A 128 -41.18 -3.71 -7.79
CA ASN A 128 -41.36 -3.68 -9.25
C ASN A 128 -40.12 -3.14 -9.99
N ALA A 129 -39.13 -2.61 -9.27
CA ALA A 129 -37.89 -2.09 -9.83
C ALA A 129 -36.68 -2.57 -9.03
N VAL A 130 -36.32 -3.84 -9.24
CA VAL A 130 -35.24 -4.53 -8.51
C VAL A 130 -33.91 -4.36 -9.25
N ALA A 131 -32.91 -3.82 -8.55
CA ALA A 131 -31.52 -3.86 -8.98
C ALA A 131 -31.01 -5.30 -8.87
N LYS A 132 -30.33 -5.79 -9.90
CA LYS A 132 -29.86 -7.17 -10.04
C LYS A 132 -28.35 -7.26 -9.89
N ASP A 133 -27.91 -8.40 -9.37
CA ASP A 133 -26.51 -8.70 -9.09
C ASP A 133 -25.79 -7.58 -8.33
N VAL A 134 -26.49 -7.00 -7.34
CA VAL A 134 -25.91 -5.92 -6.55
C VAL A 134 -24.73 -6.45 -5.76
N THR A 135 -23.54 -5.92 -6.05
CA THR A 135 -22.31 -6.22 -5.32
C THR A 135 -21.71 -4.97 -4.72
N THR A 136 -21.11 -5.12 -3.54
CA THR A 136 -20.36 -4.08 -2.86
C THR A 136 -18.91 -4.52 -2.65
N GLU A 137 -18.00 -3.57 -2.69
CA GLU A 137 -16.57 -3.78 -2.43
C GLU A 137 -16.01 -2.56 -1.69
N ILE A 138 -15.11 -2.78 -0.74
CA ILE A 138 -14.33 -1.72 -0.10
C ILE A 138 -12.86 -1.99 -0.35
N SER A 139 -12.27 -1.26 -1.28
CA SER A 139 -10.86 -1.34 -1.60
C SER A 139 -10.05 -0.55 -0.58
N LEU A 140 -9.11 -1.25 0.06
CA LEU A 140 -8.15 -0.69 1.00
C LEU A 140 -6.78 -0.50 0.31
N PRO A 141 -6.02 0.55 0.67
CA PRO A 141 -4.68 0.74 0.13
C PRO A 141 -3.74 -0.30 0.72
N THR A 142 -2.87 -0.82 -0.14
CA THR A 142 -1.93 -1.88 0.23
C THR A 142 -0.56 -1.30 0.60
N VAL A 143 -0.25 -0.08 0.19
CA VAL A 143 1.04 0.57 0.44
C VAL A 143 1.07 1.33 1.77
N VAL A 144 2.22 1.27 2.45
CA VAL A 144 2.49 2.09 3.64
C VAL A 144 2.75 3.53 3.22
N SER A 145 2.01 4.49 3.78
CA SER A 145 2.08 5.92 3.42
C SER A 145 1.56 6.80 4.55
N LYS A 146 1.79 8.12 4.47
CA LYS A 146 1.18 9.10 5.40
C LYS A 146 -0.29 9.37 5.09
N THR A 147 -0.75 8.89 3.94
CA THR A 147 -2.14 8.99 3.49
C THR A 147 -2.61 7.65 2.95
N ALA A 148 -3.90 7.36 3.13
CA ALA A 148 -4.52 6.12 2.70
C ALA A 148 -5.88 6.41 2.07
N ARG A 149 -6.08 6.06 0.80
CA ARG A 149 -7.38 6.18 0.14
C ARG A 149 -8.18 4.89 0.29
N ILE A 150 -9.38 4.98 0.86
CA ILE A 150 -10.37 3.91 0.85
C ILE A 150 -11.37 4.22 -0.26
N SER A 151 -11.69 3.22 -1.09
CA SER A 151 -12.71 3.37 -2.13
C SER A 151 -13.81 2.34 -1.95
N GLY A 152 -15.06 2.79 -1.84
CA GLY A 152 -16.24 1.95 -1.81
C GLY A 152 -16.86 1.84 -3.20
N PHE A 153 -17.30 0.65 -3.59
CA PHE A 153 -17.93 0.40 -4.87
C PHE A 153 -19.31 -0.24 -4.71
N ILE A 154 -20.21 0.13 -5.61
CA ILE A 154 -21.52 -0.50 -5.80
C ILE A 154 -21.60 -0.87 -7.27
N ASN A 155 -21.92 -2.12 -7.59
CA ASN A 155 -22.23 -2.55 -8.94
C ASN A 155 -23.65 -3.10 -9.00
N ALA A 156 -24.33 -2.94 -10.12
CA ALA A 156 -25.61 -3.58 -10.40
C ALA A 156 -25.72 -3.82 -11.91
N SER A 157 -26.08 -5.05 -12.31
CA SER A 157 -26.00 -5.50 -13.70
C SER A 157 -27.01 -4.81 -14.63
N ASN A 158 -28.14 -4.36 -14.07
CA ASN A 158 -29.20 -3.66 -14.81
C ASN A 158 -29.34 -2.17 -14.44
N ALA A 159 -28.38 -1.61 -13.70
CA ALA A 159 -28.35 -0.18 -13.40
C ALA A 159 -27.68 0.62 -14.52
N THR A 160 -28.11 1.88 -14.65
CA THR A 160 -27.50 2.84 -15.58
C THR A 160 -27.11 4.09 -14.81
N PRO A 161 -25.81 4.28 -14.49
CA PRO A 161 -24.65 3.44 -14.81
C PRO A 161 -24.60 2.10 -14.05
N SER A 162 -23.73 1.17 -14.45
CA SER A 162 -23.64 -0.16 -13.81
C SER A 162 -22.65 -0.25 -12.66
N ARG A 163 -21.74 0.73 -12.51
CA ARG A 163 -20.76 0.80 -11.43
C ARG A 163 -20.63 2.22 -10.88
N TYR A 164 -20.62 2.30 -9.56
CA TYR A 164 -20.55 3.54 -8.78
C TYR A 164 -19.39 3.43 -7.79
N TRP A 165 -18.73 4.55 -7.49
CA TRP A 165 -17.73 4.62 -6.43
C TRP A 165 -17.82 5.91 -5.63
N ASP A 166 -17.33 5.84 -4.40
CA ASP A 166 -17.03 6.97 -3.52
C ASP A 166 -15.75 6.67 -2.75
N SER A 167 -15.09 7.69 -2.23
CA SER A 167 -13.79 7.51 -1.59
C SER A 167 -13.53 8.45 -0.43
N LEU A 168 -12.81 7.92 0.55
CA LEU A 168 -12.30 8.62 1.71
C LEU A 168 -10.77 8.70 1.62
N ASN A 169 -10.21 9.80 2.07
CA ASN A 169 -8.77 9.99 2.22
C ASN A 169 -8.45 10.07 3.71
N LEU A 170 -7.72 9.09 4.22
CA LEU A 170 -7.22 9.10 5.58
C LEU A 170 -5.84 9.73 5.63
N LYS A 171 -5.61 10.59 6.62
CA LYS A 171 -4.34 11.30 6.84
C LYS A 171 -3.81 10.96 8.23
N SER A 172 -2.52 10.70 8.31
CA SER A 172 -1.86 10.51 9.60
C SER A 172 -1.93 11.78 10.44
N ALA A 173 -2.49 11.69 11.65
CA ALA A 173 -2.60 12.84 12.55
C ALA A 173 -1.23 13.33 13.07
N ASP A 174 -0.23 12.43 13.17
CA ASP A 174 1.10 12.73 13.70
C ASP A 174 2.22 12.73 12.63
N GLY A 175 1.86 12.50 11.36
CA GLY A 175 2.76 12.52 10.22
C GLY A 175 3.62 11.26 10.02
N ARG A 176 3.46 10.22 10.85
CA ARG A 176 4.05 8.89 10.60
C ARG A 176 3.32 8.18 9.46
N ALA A 177 4.05 7.33 8.73
CA ALA A 177 3.42 6.47 7.73
C ALA A 177 2.66 5.33 8.42
N PHE A 178 1.60 4.84 7.78
CA PHE A 178 0.78 3.74 8.26
C PHE A 178 0.23 2.92 7.07
N TYR A 179 -0.24 1.72 7.38
CA TYR A 179 -1.15 0.96 6.52
C TYR A 179 -2.46 0.68 7.26
N LEU A 180 -3.50 0.29 6.54
CA LEU A 180 -4.77 -0.11 7.14
C LEU A 180 -4.82 -1.62 7.27
N ASP A 181 -4.97 -2.10 8.49
CA ASP A 181 -5.26 -3.50 8.78
C ASP A 181 -6.78 -3.70 8.86
N TYR A 182 -7.29 -4.63 8.07
CA TYR A 182 -8.71 -4.99 8.08
C TYR A 182 -8.96 -6.01 9.19
N ILE A 183 -10.00 -5.79 10.00
CA ILE A 183 -10.39 -6.77 11.01
C ILE A 183 -11.23 -7.85 10.33
N GLU A 184 -10.65 -9.02 10.09
CA GLU A 184 -11.34 -10.19 9.52
C GLU A 184 -12.62 -10.55 10.30
N GLY A 185 -13.68 -10.89 9.58
CA GLY A 185 -15.01 -11.16 10.14
C GLY A 185 -15.77 -9.92 10.64
N SER A 186 -15.24 -8.70 10.47
CA SER A 186 -15.92 -7.47 10.92
C SER A 186 -16.97 -6.95 9.94
N ALA A 187 -17.03 -7.50 8.72
CA ALA A 187 -17.94 -7.03 7.69
C ALA A 187 -19.40 -7.39 8.01
N THR A 188 -20.27 -6.40 7.99
CA THR A 188 -21.72 -6.58 8.22
C THR A 188 -22.55 -5.82 7.21
N PHE A 189 -23.77 -6.31 6.97
CA PHE A 189 -24.82 -5.62 6.24
C PHE A 189 -26.04 -5.43 7.13
N GLU A 190 -26.50 -4.20 7.26
CA GLU A 190 -27.69 -3.81 8.03
C GLU A 190 -28.74 -3.21 7.09
N ASN A 191 -29.99 -3.60 7.28
CA ASN A 191 -31.15 -2.96 6.66
C ASN A 191 -32.41 -3.23 7.51
N ASN A 192 -33.59 -2.92 6.98
CA ASN A 192 -34.86 -3.12 7.68
C ASN A 192 -35.22 -4.59 8.00
N ILE A 193 -34.59 -5.57 7.33
CA ILE A 193 -34.71 -7.01 7.63
C ILE A 193 -33.60 -7.45 8.58
N PHE A 194 -32.35 -7.16 8.24
CA PHE A 194 -31.16 -7.44 9.04
C PHE A 194 -30.92 -6.35 10.09
N LYS A 195 -31.89 -6.14 10.99
CA LYS A 195 -31.88 -5.03 11.97
C LYS A 195 -30.68 -5.06 12.94
N ASN A 196 -30.16 -6.25 13.22
CA ASN A 196 -28.97 -6.44 14.07
C ASN A 196 -27.69 -6.65 13.23
N GLY A 197 -27.77 -6.42 11.92
CA GLY A 197 -26.74 -6.79 10.96
C GLY A 197 -26.71 -8.28 10.64
N THR A 198 -26.26 -8.61 9.43
CA THR A 198 -25.83 -9.96 9.04
C THR A 198 -24.36 -9.90 8.62
N THR A 199 -23.59 -10.94 8.95
CA THR A 199 -22.17 -11.02 8.56
C THR A 199 -22.04 -11.14 7.04
N LEU A 200 -21.04 -10.45 6.48
CA LEU A 200 -20.61 -10.58 5.09
C LEU A 200 -19.28 -11.34 5.03
N SER A 201 -18.99 -11.94 3.88
CA SER A 201 -17.67 -12.54 3.62
C SER A 201 -16.58 -11.47 3.60
N ASP A 202 -15.37 -11.82 4.04
CA ASP A 202 -14.17 -10.98 3.94
C ASP A 202 -13.74 -10.69 2.50
N SER A 203 -14.35 -11.37 1.51
CA SER A 203 -14.25 -10.97 0.10
C SER A 203 -14.71 -9.52 -0.13
N ILE A 204 -15.38 -8.86 0.81
CA ILE A 204 -15.73 -7.42 0.71
C ILE A 204 -14.50 -6.54 0.43
N VAL A 205 -13.31 -6.91 0.94
CA VAL A 205 -12.05 -6.20 0.68
C VAL A 205 -11.19 -6.84 -0.41
N ASN A 206 -11.68 -7.91 -1.04
CA ASN A 206 -10.95 -8.68 -2.05
C ASN A 206 -11.92 -9.37 -3.04
N GLY A 207 -12.52 -8.57 -3.93
CA GLY A 207 -13.40 -9.05 -5.02
C GLY A 207 -14.90 -8.74 -4.85
N GLY A 208 -15.29 -8.23 -3.69
CA GLY A 208 -16.65 -7.81 -3.37
C GLY A 208 -17.58 -8.94 -2.91
N VAL A 209 -18.77 -8.54 -2.44
CA VAL A 209 -19.83 -9.44 -1.94
C VAL A 209 -21.19 -9.02 -2.46
N LYS A 210 -22.11 -9.97 -2.62
CA LYS A 210 -23.50 -9.67 -2.97
C LYS A 210 -24.25 -9.10 -1.77
N VAL A 211 -25.09 -8.11 -2.01
CA VAL A 211 -26.06 -7.58 -1.04
C VAL A 211 -27.45 -7.58 -1.66
N GLY A 212 -28.46 -7.92 -0.87
CA GLY A 212 -29.86 -7.91 -1.28
C GLY A 212 -30.74 -7.70 -0.05
N TYR A 213 -32.04 -7.51 -0.27
CA TYR A 213 -32.90 -7.01 0.81
C TYR A 213 -33.19 -8.04 1.91
N ASP A 214 -33.81 -9.17 1.57
CA ASP A 214 -34.13 -10.25 2.49
C ASP A 214 -33.07 -11.36 2.49
N LYS A 215 -32.24 -11.40 1.44
CA LYS A 215 -31.17 -12.37 1.22
C LYS A 215 -29.97 -11.69 0.57
N LEU A 216 -28.77 -12.20 0.83
CA LEU A 216 -27.52 -11.70 0.21
C LEU A 216 -27.33 -12.25 -1.21
N ASP A 217 -28.35 -12.14 -2.06
CA ASP A 217 -28.42 -12.76 -3.38
C ASP A 217 -28.20 -11.79 -4.55
N GLY A 218 -28.05 -10.50 -4.26
CA GLY A 218 -27.88 -9.43 -5.24
C GLY A 218 -29.18 -8.81 -5.75
N ASN A 219 -30.35 -9.18 -5.19
CA ASN A 219 -31.62 -8.57 -5.52
C ASN A 219 -31.96 -7.46 -4.52
N LEU A 220 -31.92 -6.19 -4.98
CA LEU A 220 -32.21 -5.03 -4.15
C LEU A 220 -33.37 -4.21 -4.74
N PRO A 221 -34.59 -4.29 -4.16
CA PRO A 221 -35.71 -3.45 -4.56
C PRO A 221 -35.40 -1.96 -4.39
N GLY A 222 -36.14 -1.11 -5.11
CA GLY A 222 -35.98 0.34 -5.03
C GLY A 222 -36.66 0.97 -3.81
N CYS A 223 -36.41 2.25 -3.55
CA CYS A 223 -36.89 3.06 -2.42
C CYS A 223 -36.11 2.91 -1.11
N TYR A 224 -36.25 3.93 -0.25
CA TYR A 224 -35.60 3.99 1.07
C TYR A 224 -35.86 2.79 1.98
N ASN A 225 -37.05 2.18 1.90
CA ASN A 225 -37.41 1.02 2.72
C ASN A 225 -36.51 -0.21 2.49
N TYR A 226 -35.78 -0.24 1.38
CA TYR A 226 -34.94 -1.35 0.98
C TYR A 226 -33.45 -1.01 0.98
N ALA A 227 -33.09 0.24 1.30
CA ALA A 227 -31.71 0.66 1.42
C ALA A 227 -31.00 -0.07 2.57
N GLY A 228 -29.67 -0.09 2.54
CA GLY A 228 -28.87 -0.74 3.56
C GLY A 228 -27.49 -0.15 3.72
N TYR A 229 -26.81 -0.56 4.78
CA TYR A 229 -25.47 -0.13 5.14
C TYR A 229 -24.55 -1.34 5.23
N VAL A 230 -23.47 -1.30 4.47
CA VAL A 230 -22.33 -2.19 4.68
C VAL A 230 -21.38 -1.51 5.64
N THR A 231 -20.88 -2.22 6.65
CA THR A 231 -19.81 -1.73 7.52
C THR A 231 -18.65 -2.70 7.60
N ILE A 232 -17.43 -2.17 7.73
CA ILE A 232 -16.21 -2.91 8.06
C ILE A 232 -15.45 -2.19 9.16
N LYS A 233 -14.55 -2.90 9.86
CA LYS A 233 -13.63 -2.28 10.82
C LYS A 233 -12.19 -2.34 10.30
N VAL A 234 -11.48 -1.23 10.47
CA VAL A 234 -10.07 -1.10 10.11
C VAL A 234 -9.26 -0.49 11.25
N LYS A 235 -8.00 -0.87 11.36
CA LYS A 235 -7.03 -0.30 12.30
C LYS A 235 -5.86 0.29 11.52
N PRO A 236 -5.55 1.60 11.65
CA PRO A 236 -4.31 2.13 11.13
C PRO A 236 -3.14 1.58 11.96
N VAL A 237 -2.21 0.92 11.29
CA VAL A 237 -0.98 0.38 11.88
C VAL A 237 0.18 1.25 11.43
N PHE A 238 0.76 1.98 12.38
CA PHE A 238 1.79 2.99 12.13
C PHE A 238 3.19 2.38 12.10
N GLU A 239 4.08 3.00 11.31
CA GLU A 239 5.50 2.73 11.35
C GLU A 239 6.09 3.27 12.65
N ASN A 240 6.29 2.36 13.60
CA ASN A 240 6.74 2.72 14.94
C ASN A 240 8.26 2.66 15.12
N THR A 241 8.99 2.37 14.06
CA THR A 241 10.45 2.33 14.08
C THR A 241 10.97 2.96 12.80
N SER A 242 12.02 3.77 12.90
CA SER A 242 12.73 4.31 11.74
C SER A 242 14.16 3.82 11.71
N ILE A 243 14.62 3.47 10.51
CA ILE A 243 16.02 3.20 10.22
C ILE A 243 16.47 4.08 9.05
N THR A 244 17.62 4.73 9.18
CA THR A 244 18.31 5.34 8.03
C THR A 244 19.73 4.81 7.94
N LYS A 245 20.21 4.61 6.72
CA LYS A 245 21.57 4.13 6.48
C LYS A 245 22.31 5.13 5.61
N LYS A 246 23.54 5.43 6.00
CA LYS A 246 24.46 6.31 5.29
C LYS A 246 25.84 5.69 5.21
N VAL A 247 26.66 6.21 4.31
CA VAL A 247 28.04 5.79 4.07
C VAL A 247 28.93 7.02 3.88
N ARG A 248 30.21 6.86 4.24
CA ARG A 248 31.27 7.85 3.98
C ARG A 248 32.60 7.14 3.75
N MET A 249 33.57 7.83 3.14
CA MET A 249 34.94 7.31 3.14
C MET A 249 35.49 7.32 4.58
N LEU A 250 36.32 6.33 4.92
CA LEU A 250 36.92 6.30 6.25
C LEU A 250 37.78 7.56 6.47
N GLY A 251 37.44 8.34 7.51
CA GLY A 251 38.11 9.61 7.85
C GLY A 251 37.33 10.85 7.40
N ASP A 252 36.37 10.73 6.48
CA ASP A 252 35.53 11.85 6.07
C ASP A 252 34.55 12.25 7.18
N LYS A 253 34.06 13.49 7.13
CA LYS A 253 33.07 13.99 8.10
C LYS A 253 31.62 13.81 7.62
N GLU A 254 31.38 13.95 6.32
CA GLU A 254 30.03 13.95 5.76
C GLU A 254 29.46 12.56 5.54
N TRP A 255 28.21 12.35 5.95
CA TRP A 255 27.46 11.13 5.71
C TRP A 255 26.54 11.28 4.50
N LYS A 256 26.65 10.36 3.53
CA LYS A 256 25.91 10.38 2.26
C LYS A 256 25.10 9.10 2.07
N THR A 257 24.09 9.13 1.19
CA THR A 257 23.36 7.91 0.78
C THR A 257 24.15 7.09 -0.24
N SER A 258 25.06 7.73 -0.96
CA SER A 258 25.99 7.09 -1.87
C SER A 258 27.35 7.80 -1.93
N ILE A 259 28.39 7.03 -2.26
CA ILE A 259 29.75 7.54 -2.53
C ILE A 259 30.39 6.77 -3.69
N TYR A 260 31.50 7.31 -4.21
CA TYR A 260 32.41 6.59 -5.09
C TYR A 260 33.63 6.10 -4.28
N ALA A 261 34.07 4.88 -4.55
CA ALA A 261 35.27 4.30 -3.93
C ALA A 261 36.02 3.41 -4.94
N LYS A 262 37.27 3.09 -4.62
CA LYS A 262 38.14 2.18 -5.37
C LYS A 262 38.32 0.88 -4.60
N VAL A 263 38.70 -0.17 -5.31
CA VAL A 263 39.14 -1.43 -4.68
C VAL A 263 40.32 -1.13 -3.75
N GLY A 264 40.24 -1.63 -2.52
CA GLY A 264 41.21 -1.36 -1.46
C GLY A 264 40.79 -0.28 -0.47
N ASP A 265 39.88 0.63 -0.87
CA ASP A 265 39.40 1.69 0.02
C ASP A 265 38.59 1.13 1.18
N SER A 266 38.62 1.84 2.31
CA SER A 266 37.75 1.56 3.46
C SER A 266 36.68 2.63 3.56
N VAL A 267 35.45 2.20 3.78
CA VAL A 267 34.28 3.05 3.98
C VAL A 267 33.69 2.78 5.36
N GLU A 268 33.06 3.78 5.94
CA GLU A 268 32.30 3.62 7.17
C GLU A 268 30.80 3.71 6.85
N TYR A 269 30.03 2.76 7.38
CA TYR A 269 28.58 2.80 7.35
C TYR A 269 28.04 3.31 8.68
N GLN A 270 26.95 4.07 8.63
CA GLN A 270 26.18 4.48 9.79
C GLN A 270 24.74 4.04 9.61
N ILE A 271 24.23 3.33 10.60
CA ILE A 271 22.83 2.94 10.72
C ILE A 271 22.26 3.74 11.88
N HIS A 272 21.27 4.59 11.62
CA HIS A 272 20.53 5.33 12.63
C HIS A 272 19.22 4.60 12.91
N TYR A 273 19.01 4.19 14.16
CA TYR A 273 17.74 3.68 14.65
C TYR A 273 17.04 4.75 15.47
N LYS A 274 15.73 4.91 15.29
CA LYS A 274 14.89 5.74 16.15
C LYS A 274 13.61 5.00 16.54
N ASN A 275 13.31 5.01 17.83
CA ASN A 275 12.04 4.54 18.35
C ASN A 275 10.95 5.59 18.10
N LEU A 276 9.96 5.24 17.28
CA LEU A 276 8.77 6.05 17.02
C LEU A 276 7.50 5.46 17.68
N ASN A 277 7.65 4.41 18.50
CA ASN A 277 6.52 3.87 19.28
C ASN A 277 6.11 4.89 20.34
N ALA A 278 4.82 4.89 20.67
CA ALA A 278 4.28 5.58 21.86
C ALA A 278 4.76 4.96 23.20
N ALA A 279 5.50 3.85 23.14
CA ALA A 279 6.05 3.15 24.28
C ALA A 279 7.55 2.89 24.12
N ARG A 280 8.19 2.52 25.22
CA ARG A 280 9.58 2.05 25.23
C ARG A 280 9.68 0.72 24.46
N VAL A 281 10.77 0.57 23.71
CA VAL A 281 11.10 -0.65 22.97
C VAL A 281 12.32 -1.30 23.58
N GLU A 282 12.23 -2.59 23.86
CA GLU A 282 13.32 -3.39 24.42
C GLU A 282 13.97 -4.25 23.34
N ASN A 283 15.25 -4.61 23.54
CA ASN A 283 16.00 -5.59 22.74
C ASN A 283 15.99 -5.32 21.24
N VAL A 284 16.31 -4.08 20.84
CA VAL A 284 16.40 -3.72 19.43
C VAL A 284 17.60 -4.41 18.81
N ILE A 285 17.37 -5.12 17.69
CA ILE A 285 18.42 -5.85 16.96
C ILE A 285 18.67 -5.16 15.61
N ILE A 286 19.93 -4.81 15.34
CA ILE A 286 20.40 -4.29 14.06
C ILE A 286 21.20 -5.38 13.34
N ARG A 287 20.78 -5.72 12.12
CA ARG A 287 21.52 -6.62 11.24
C ARG A 287 21.82 -5.94 9.92
N ASP A 288 23.00 -6.19 9.40
CA ASP A 288 23.51 -5.65 8.16
C ASP A 288 23.87 -6.77 7.18
N SER A 289 23.67 -6.51 5.89
CA SER A 289 23.93 -7.45 4.81
C SER A 289 24.84 -6.80 3.79
N LEU A 290 26.15 -6.96 3.99
CA LEU A 290 27.16 -6.47 3.07
C LEU A 290 27.09 -7.22 1.72
N PRO A 291 27.22 -6.50 0.59
CA PRO A 291 27.35 -7.14 -0.71
C PRO A 291 28.71 -7.86 -0.82
N LYS A 292 28.80 -8.87 -1.70
CA LYS A 292 29.97 -9.76 -1.82
C LYS A 292 31.32 -9.03 -1.96
N ASN A 293 31.35 -7.92 -2.69
CA ASN A 293 32.53 -7.09 -2.95
C ASN A 293 32.81 -6.05 -1.84
N MET A 294 32.23 -6.25 -0.65
CA MET A 294 32.54 -5.54 0.58
C MET A 294 32.92 -6.53 1.67
N GLU A 295 33.98 -6.24 2.40
CA GLU A 295 34.48 -7.06 3.50
C GLU A 295 34.40 -6.28 4.82
N TYR A 296 33.68 -6.82 5.80
CA TYR A 296 33.58 -6.23 7.13
C TYR A 296 34.95 -6.18 7.82
N VAL A 297 35.28 -5.06 8.45
CA VAL A 297 36.51 -4.93 9.25
C VAL A 297 36.18 -5.24 10.72
N ALA A 298 36.65 -6.38 11.21
CA ALA A 298 36.42 -6.85 12.59
C ALA A 298 36.85 -5.83 13.65
N GLY A 299 36.12 -5.76 14.76
CA GLY A 299 36.38 -4.86 15.88
C GLY A 299 36.08 -3.38 15.63
N THR A 300 35.51 -3.01 14.47
CA THR A 300 35.20 -1.62 14.12
C THR A 300 33.79 -1.18 14.51
N THR A 301 32.90 -2.11 14.87
CA THR A 301 31.53 -1.76 15.22
C THR A 301 31.48 -0.95 16.52
N LYS A 302 30.82 0.21 16.44
CA LYS A 302 30.58 1.12 17.56
C LYS A 302 29.11 1.48 17.68
N LEU A 303 28.61 1.54 18.90
CA LEU A 303 27.28 2.02 19.26
C LEU A 303 27.39 3.44 19.83
N PHE A 304 26.62 4.36 19.25
CA PHE A 304 26.48 5.74 19.71
C PHE A 304 25.07 5.94 20.22
N THR A 305 24.94 6.42 21.44
CA THR A 305 23.67 6.82 22.07
C THR A 305 23.90 8.10 22.85
N SER A 306 22.86 8.64 23.48
CA SER A 306 23.00 9.75 24.43
C SER A 306 23.98 9.46 25.58
N ALA A 307 24.08 8.19 26.00
CA ALA A 307 25.01 7.70 27.02
C ALA A 307 26.42 7.42 26.47
N PHE A 308 26.54 7.08 25.18
CA PHE A 308 27.80 6.73 24.52
C PHE A 308 28.13 7.71 23.39
N ARG A 309 28.38 8.99 23.72
CA ARG A 309 28.58 10.05 22.73
C ARG A 309 29.83 9.88 21.86
N ASP A 310 30.90 9.34 22.43
CA ASP A 310 32.16 9.06 21.72
C ASP A 310 32.17 7.69 21.04
N GLY A 311 31.07 6.93 21.17
CA GLY A 311 30.90 5.59 20.63
C GLY A 311 31.51 4.52 21.54
N ALA A 312 30.66 3.65 22.05
CA ALA A 312 31.09 2.44 22.75
C ALA A 312 31.42 1.35 21.72
N LYS A 313 32.55 0.65 21.88
CA LYS A 313 32.79 -0.56 21.08
C LYS A 313 31.68 -1.58 21.35
N ALA A 314 31.16 -2.18 20.29
CA ALA A 314 30.22 -3.28 20.45
C ALA A 314 30.91 -4.46 21.13
N ASN A 315 30.15 -5.23 21.91
CA ASN A 315 30.63 -6.42 22.59
C ASN A 315 30.86 -7.62 21.65
N SER A 316 30.51 -7.49 20.37
CA SER A 316 30.57 -8.54 19.37
C SER A 316 30.59 -7.97 17.94
N ASP A 317 31.10 -8.77 17.01
CA ASP A 317 31.16 -8.47 15.57
C ASP A 317 29.98 -9.06 14.79
N THR A 318 28.81 -9.17 15.43
CA THR A 318 27.66 -9.88 14.88
C THR A 318 26.77 -9.05 13.96
N VAL A 319 27.06 -7.75 13.79
CA VAL A 319 26.20 -6.84 13.00
C VAL A 319 25.99 -7.34 11.57
N VAL A 320 27.00 -7.95 10.94
CA VAL A 320 26.92 -8.51 9.58
C VAL A 320 26.56 -10.01 9.52
N THR A 321 26.34 -10.65 10.67
CA THR A 321 26.05 -12.10 10.75
C THR A 321 24.67 -12.35 11.36
N GLU A 322 24.59 -12.45 12.68
CA GLU A 322 23.38 -12.83 13.43
C GLU A 322 22.53 -11.61 13.81
N GLY A 323 23.16 -10.44 13.90
CA GLY A 323 22.57 -9.19 14.38
C GLY A 323 23.20 -8.74 15.71
N LEU A 324 23.28 -7.43 15.88
CA LEU A 324 23.75 -6.76 17.09
C LEU A 324 22.55 -6.27 17.89
N ASN A 325 22.41 -6.72 19.14
CA ASN A 325 21.45 -6.13 20.08
C ASN A 325 22.01 -4.79 20.58
N ILE A 326 21.32 -3.69 20.29
CA ILE A 326 21.71 -2.32 20.67
C ILE A 326 21.00 -1.83 21.93
N GLY A 327 20.27 -2.73 22.60
CA GLY A 327 19.57 -2.48 23.85
C GLY A 327 18.21 -1.84 23.64
N ASN A 328 17.88 -0.92 24.53
CA ASN A 328 16.51 -0.50 24.78
C ASN A 328 16.35 1.00 24.59
N TYR A 329 15.27 1.42 23.96
CA TYR A 329 15.05 2.79 23.53
C TYR A 329 13.74 3.31 24.11
N ALA A 330 13.83 4.38 24.90
CA ALA A 330 12.66 5.12 25.39
C ALA A 330 11.86 5.71 24.22
N VAL A 331 10.67 6.24 24.50
CA VAL A 331 9.88 6.98 23.51
C VAL A 331 10.74 8.09 22.89
N SER A 332 10.75 8.18 21.56
CA SER A 332 11.62 9.10 20.78
C SER A 332 13.13 8.90 20.92
N GLY A 333 13.60 7.91 21.68
CA GLY A 333 15.01 7.60 21.83
C GLY A 333 15.63 7.05 20.54
N ASP A 334 16.90 7.38 20.30
CA ASP A 334 17.62 7.00 19.08
C ASP A 334 19.08 6.63 19.35
N GLY A 335 19.70 5.98 18.35
CA GLY A 335 21.09 5.56 18.43
C GLY A 335 21.66 5.22 17.06
N PHE A 336 22.99 5.20 16.98
CA PHE A 336 23.71 4.89 15.75
C PHE A 336 24.61 3.67 15.93
N VAL A 337 24.58 2.76 14.96
CA VAL A 337 25.59 1.73 14.79
C VAL A 337 26.50 2.14 13.65
N ARG A 338 27.80 2.25 13.91
CA ARG A 338 28.80 2.51 12.87
C ARG A 338 29.77 1.35 12.77
N PHE A 339 30.19 1.03 11.56
CA PHE A 339 31.21 0.01 11.32
C PHE A 339 31.91 0.25 9.99
N THR A 340 33.11 -0.32 9.85
CA THR A 340 33.93 -0.17 8.66
C THR A 340 33.84 -1.41 7.77
N ALA A 341 33.85 -1.19 6.46
CA ALA A 341 34.01 -2.24 5.47
C ALA A 341 35.04 -1.82 4.41
N LYS A 342 35.79 -2.79 3.89
CA LYS A 342 36.77 -2.61 2.81
C LYS A 342 36.17 -3.02 1.47
N VAL A 343 36.39 -2.22 0.44
CA VAL A 343 36.03 -2.55 -0.93
C VAL A 343 37.02 -3.59 -1.45
N VAL A 344 36.52 -4.74 -1.88
CA VAL A 344 37.32 -5.86 -2.39
C VAL A 344 36.83 -6.27 -3.78
N ASP A 345 37.74 -6.78 -4.60
CA ASP A 345 37.38 -7.35 -5.90
C ASP A 345 37.35 -8.88 -5.79
N LYS A 346 36.16 -9.44 -5.50
CA LYS A 346 35.94 -10.89 -5.56
C LYS A 346 35.41 -11.31 -6.93
N ASP A 347 34.64 -10.43 -7.58
CA ASP A 347 34.01 -10.64 -8.88
C ASP A 347 33.41 -9.36 -9.48
N LEU A 348 34.07 -8.20 -9.30
CA LEU A 348 33.56 -6.95 -9.90
C LEU A 348 33.59 -7.05 -11.44
N ALA A 349 32.50 -6.61 -12.07
CA ALA A 349 32.42 -6.49 -13.52
C ALA A 349 33.33 -5.36 -14.02
N CYS A 350 33.85 -5.47 -15.24
CA CYS A 350 34.53 -4.36 -15.90
C CYS A 350 33.58 -3.16 -16.04
N GLY A 351 34.07 -1.95 -15.79
CA GLY A 351 33.24 -0.74 -15.80
C GLY A 351 32.62 -0.43 -14.44
N ASN A 352 31.40 0.12 -14.44
CA ASN A 352 30.75 0.63 -13.23
C ASN A 352 29.99 -0.46 -12.47
N ASN A 353 30.26 -0.57 -11.18
CA ASN A 353 29.60 -1.49 -10.26
C ASN A 353 28.88 -0.69 -9.17
N ARG A 354 27.69 -1.14 -8.78
CA ARG A 354 26.92 -0.58 -7.65
C ARG A 354 26.84 -1.62 -6.54
N LEU A 355 27.43 -1.31 -5.40
CA LEU A 355 27.44 -2.17 -4.22
C LEU A 355 26.42 -1.63 -3.22
N ILE A 356 25.28 -2.31 -3.12
CA ILE A 356 24.19 -1.90 -2.22
C ILE A 356 24.37 -2.61 -0.88
N ASN A 357 24.53 -1.84 0.20
CA ASN A 357 24.54 -2.38 1.55
C ASN A 357 23.19 -2.16 2.24
N TRP A 358 22.61 -3.23 2.79
CA TRP A 358 21.29 -3.21 3.45
C TRP A 358 21.43 -3.40 4.96
N ALA A 359 20.78 -2.52 5.73
CA ALA A 359 20.57 -2.71 7.16
C ALA A 359 19.10 -2.98 7.44
N LYS A 360 18.84 -3.80 8.46
CA LYS A 360 17.53 -4.15 8.99
C LYS A 360 17.54 -3.90 10.50
N ALA A 361 16.60 -3.10 10.99
CA ALA A 361 16.30 -3.03 12.41
C ALA A 361 15.09 -3.91 12.68
N SER A 362 15.18 -4.76 13.70
CA SER A 362 14.06 -5.59 14.16
C SER A 362 13.76 -5.24 15.61
N ALA A 363 12.50 -4.92 15.89
CA ALA A 363 12.02 -4.61 17.23
C ALA A 363 10.55 -4.98 17.37
N ASN A 364 10.17 -5.61 18.49
CA ASN A 364 8.78 -6.01 18.78
C ASN A 364 8.08 -6.76 17.61
N GLY A 365 8.81 -7.59 16.87
CA GLY A 365 8.28 -8.33 15.71
C GLY A 365 8.18 -7.55 14.40
N PHE A 366 8.41 -6.23 14.41
CA PHE A 366 8.49 -5.40 13.21
C PHE A 366 9.91 -5.30 12.70
N ALA A 367 10.07 -5.17 11.39
CA ALA A 367 11.35 -4.87 10.82
C ALA A 367 11.30 -3.80 9.73
N VAL A 368 12.18 -2.83 9.84
CA VAL A 368 12.39 -1.76 8.86
C VAL A 368 13.78 -1.87 8.27
N GLN A 369 13.95 -1.41 7.02
CA GLN A 369 15.21 -1.53 6.30
C GLN A 369 15.66 -0.18 5.75
N GLY A 370 16.97 -0.01 5.62
CA GLY A 370 17.60 1.12 4.95
C GLY A 370 18.83 0.68 4.19
N SER A 371 19.17 1.38 3.11
CA SER A 371 20.32 1.05 2.28
C SER A 371 21.26 2.25 2.07
N ALA A 372 22.52 1.95 1.75
CA ALA A 372 23.49 2.93 1.27
C ALA A 372 24.36 2.30 0.18
N ASP A 373 24.76 3.11 -0.80
CA ASP A 373 25.41 2.63 -2.02
C ASP A 373 26.87 3.02 -2.09
N VAL A 374 27.71 2.11 -2.59
CA VAL A 374 29.09 2.42 -2.99
C VAL A 374 29.24 2.11 -4.48
N TYR A 375 29.63 3.11 -5.26
CA TYR A 375 29.93 2.96 -6.68
C TYR A 375 31.42 2.72 -6.89
N VAL A 376 31.77 1.66 -7.61
CA VAL A 376 33.15 1.26 -7.89
C VAL A 376 33.35 1.11 -9.39
N LYS A 377 34.33 1.82 -9.94
CA LYS A 377 34.73 1.66 -11.35
C LYS A 377 35.94 0.73 -11.44
N LYS A 378 35.77 -0.43 -12.05
CA LYS A 378 36.86 -1.36 -12.34
C LYS A 378 37.39 -1.10 -13.74
N THR A 379 38.65 -0.69 -13.83
CA THR A 379 39.38 -0.63 -15.09
C THR A 379 39.90 -2.03 -15.38
N CYS A 380 39.49 -2.60 -16.51
CA CYS A 380 40.07 -3.83 -17.03
C CYS A 380 41.05 -3.44 -18.12
N GLU A 381 42.23 -4.08 -18.15
CA GLU A 381 43.06 -4.02 -19.33
C GLU A 381 42.25 -4.62 -20.49
N ASN A 382 42.11 -3.86 -21.58
CA ASN A 382 41.63 -4.45 -22.81
C ASN A 382 42.62 -5.56 -23.15
N THR A 383 42.15 -6.81 -23.20
CA THR A 383 42.88 -7.83 -23.93
C THR A 383 43.13 -7.24 -25.32
N PRO A 384 44.38 -7.13 -25.81
CA PRO A 384 44.61 -6.66 -27.17
C PRO A 384 43.75 -7.51 -28.09
N GLU A 385 42.92 -6.87 -28.92
CA GLU A 385 42.20 -7.56 -29.99
C GLU A 385 43.25 -8.39 -30.73
N LYS A 386 43.07 -9.72 -30.73
CA LYS A 386 43.89 -10.59 -31.59
C LYS A 386 43.79 -10.01 -33.01
N PRO A 387 44.92 -9.85 -33.73
CA PRO A 387 44.88 -9.36 -35.10
C PRO A 387 43.89 -10.22 -35.87
N VAL A 388 42.83 -9.58 -36.37
CA VAL A 388 41.85 -10.23 -37.23
C VAL A 388 42.62 -10.67 -38.47
N THR A 389 42.78 -11.97 -38.64
CA THR A 389 43.34 -12.50 -39.89
C THR A 389 42.37 -12.11 -41.02
N PRO A 390 42.85 -11.62 -42.17
CA PRO A 390 41.97 -11.21 -43.26
C PRO A 390 41.14 -12.40 -43.70
N VAL A 391 39.82 -12.35 -43.47
CA VAL A 391 38.91 -13.33 -44.04
C VAL A 391 38.74 -12.97 -45.51
N THR A 392 39.13 -13.90 -46.38
CA THR A 392 38.93 -13.84 -47.83
C THR A 392 37.43 -13.70 -48.11
N PRO A 393 36.99 -12.79 -49.00
CA PRO A 393 35.57 -12.54 -49.20
C PRO A 393 34.92 -13.70 -49.96
N ASN A 394 33.83 -14.25 -49.41
CA ASN A 394 32.89 -15.09 -50.15
C ASN A 394 31.51 -14.38 -50.18
N PRO A 395 30.72 -14.48 -51.26
CA PRO A 395 29.74 -13.47 -51.65
C PRO A 395 28.55 -13.32 -50.71
N GLU A 396 28.27 -12.05 -50.42
CA GLU A 396 26.97 -11.39 -50.27
C GLU A 396 25.81 -12.16 -49.61
N LYS A 397 25.57 -11.83 -48.34
CA LYS A 397 24.23 -11.81 -47.73
C LYS A 397 23.84 -10.34 -47.51
N PRO A 398 22.57 -9.92 -47.79
CA PRO A 398 22.21 -8.51 -47.81
C PRO A 398 22.41 -7.82 -46.46
N LYS A 399 23.00 -6.61 -46.50
CA LYS A 399 23.12 -5.69 -45.37
C LYS A 399 21.75 -5.40 -44.76
N GLN A 400 21.58 -5.67 -43.47
CA GLN A 400 20.52 -5.07 -42.69
C GLN A 400 21.05 -3.73 -42.16
N GLU A 401 20.55 -2.62 -42.69
CA GLU A 401 20.92 -1.28 -42.24
C GLU A 401 20.39 -1.02 -40.83
N LEU A 402 21.26 -0.50 -39.96
CA LEU A 402 20.90 0.01 -38.65
C LEU A 402 20.17 1.36 -38.85
N PRO A 403 18.93 1.55 -38.38
CA PRO A 403 18.25 2.82 -38.52
C PRO A 403 18.99 3.93 -37.75
N LYS A 404 19.31 5.01 -38.46
CA LYS A 404 19.70 6.31 -37.87
C LYS A 404 18.47 6.94 -37.22
N GLU A 405 18.63 7.29 -35.94
CA GLU A 405 17.81 8.19 -35.11
C GLU A 405 16.28 7.99 -35.07
N MET A 406 15.73 7.92 -33.84
CA MET A 406 14.29 7.90 -33.63
C MET A 406 13.66 9.27 -33.91
N PRO A 407 12.55 9.34 -34.66
CA PRO A 407 11.75 10.55 -34.78
C PRO A 407 11.05 10.86 -33.44
N LYS A 408 11.02 12.14 -33.07
CA LYS A 408 10.12 12.65 -32.02
C LYS A 408 8.69 12.63 -32.56
N THR A 409 7.79 11.90 -31.91
CA THR A 409 6.35 12.08 -32.07
C THR A 409 5.70 12.37 -30.71
N GLY A 410 4.87 13.41 -30.70
CA GLY A 410 4.10 13.88 -29.54
C GLY A 410 2.92 12.97 -29.19
N PRO A 411 2.07 13.41 -28.24
CA PRO A 411 1.29 12.50 -27.40
C PRO A 411 -0.07 12.17 -28.00
N GLU A 412 -0.38 10.88 -28.18
CA GLU A 412 -1.76 10.42 -28.26
C GLU A 412 -1.97 9.18 -27.37
N THR A 413 -2.86 9.38 -26.39
CA THR A 413 -3.78 8.44 -25.75
C THR A 413 -3.39 6.96 -25.72
N VAL A 414 -2.95 6.50 -24.54
CA VAL A 414 -2.99 5.08 -24.18
C VAL A 414 -3.98 4.89 -23.04
N ILE A 415 -5.10 4.26 -23.39
CA ILE A 415 -6.01 3.56 -22.48
C ILE A 415 -5.17 2.49 -21.76
N SER A 416 -4.86 2.69 -20.48
CA SER A 416 -4.17 1.69 -19.66
C SER A 416 -5.15 0.97 -18.76
N SER A 417 -5.46 -0.26 -19.15
CA SER A 417 -5.97 -1.32 -18.30
C SER A 417 -4.90 -1.70 -17.27
N ALA A 418 -4.93 -1.08 -16.10
CA ALA A 418 -4.03 -1.38 -14.99
C ALA A 418 -4.61 -2.50 -14.10
N PHE A 419 -4.40 -3.76 -14.49
CA PHE A 419 -4.29 -4.86 -13.52
C PHE A 419 -2.85 -4.86 -12.99
N GLY A 420 -2.64 -4.16 -11.88
CA GLY A 420 -1.35 -4.11 -11.19
C GLY A 420 -1.35 -5.03 -9.98
N LEU A 421 -0.77 -6.22 -10.13
CA LEU A 421 -0.41 -7.13 -9.04
C LEU A 421 0.56 -6.43 -8.10
N GLY A 422 0.06 -5.90 -6.99
CA GLY A 422 0.86 -5.38 -5.89
C GLY A 422 1.47 -6.52 -5.08
N SER A 423 2.75 -6.79 -5.27
CA SER A 423 3.51 -7.69 -4.40
C SER A 423 3.98 -6.95 -3.15
N ILE A 424 3.33 -7.22 -2.02
CA ILE A 424 3.83 -6.86 -0.69
C ILE A 424 4.55 -8.07 -0.11
N VAL A 425 5.80 -7.86 0.28
CA VAL A 425 6.61 -8.84 1.00
C VAL A 425 6.11 -8.88 2.44
N THR A 426 5.10 -9.72 2.70
CA THR A 426 4.74 -10.11 4.06
C THR A 426 5.77 -11.13 4.52
N THR A 427 6.57 -10.77 5.52
CA THR A 427 7.68 -11.60 6.00
C THR A 427 7.18 -12.61 7.04
N ALA A 428 6.70 -13.78 6.60
CA ALA A 428 6.57 -14.95 7.46
C ALA A 428 7.93 -15.70 7.47
N GLY A 429 8.59 -15.74 8.61
CA GLY A 429 9.94 -16.25 8.75
C GLY A 429 10.04 -17.76 8.64
N LEU A 430 11.14 -18.25 8.03
CA LEU A 430 11.72 -19.56 8.33
C LEU A 430 13.24 -19.51 8.20
N TYR A 431 13.91 -20.00 9.24
CA TYR A 431 15.36 -20.19 9.33
C TYR A 431 15.66 -21.70 9.43
N LEU A 432 16.61 -22.13 8.60
CA LEU A 432 17.45 -23.34 8.59
C LEU A 432 16.84 -24.75 8.76
N SER A 433 17.16 -25.64 7.80
CA SER A 433 18.26 -26.59 8.01
C SER A 433 18.77 -27.19 6.68
N SER A 434 20.01 -27.67 6.75
CA SER A 434 20.96 -27.95 5.68
C SER A 434 20.77 -29.31 4.97
N ARG A 435 21.39 -29.38 3.78
CA ARG A 435 21.54 -30.50 2.83
C ARG A 435 21.90 -31.87 3.43
N LYS A 436 21.31 -32.94 2.85
CA LYS A 436 21.85 -34.30 2.57
C LYS A 436 20.80 -34.97 1.66
N LYS A 437 21.02 -35.68 0.54
CA LYS A 437 22.11 -36.29 -0.24
C LYS A 437 21.53 -36.46 -1.66
N LEU A 438 22.23 -36.15 -2.75
CA LEU A 438 22.83 -37.14 -3.68
C LEU A 438 22.11 -38.50 -3.75
N ARG A 439 21.18 -38.66 -4.70
CA ARG A 439 21.23 -39.61 -5.82
C ARG A 439 20.13 -39.28 -6.82
#